data_AF-A0A2V8M7V5-F1
#
_entry.id   AF-A0A2V8M7V5-F1
#
_cell.length_a   1.000
_cell.length_b   1.000
_cell.length_c   1.000
_cell.angle_alpha   90.00
_cell.angle_beta   90.00
_cell.angle_gamma   90.00
#
_symmetry.space_group_name_H-M   'P 1'
#
loop_
_entity.id
_entity.type
_entity.pdbx_description
1 polymer ?
#
loop_
_entity_poly.entity_id
_entity_poly.type
_entity_poly.pdbx_seq_one_letter_code
_entity_poly.pdbx_strand_id
1 'polypeptide(L)'
;GDIAVNIAERAIELIQEPELKRLVDLPIMADAAQKILKESLDAFVNSDTELAEKVILNDNIVDHLYEQIFRELLTYMLEDPRSISRAIKLIFIAKHLERVGDHSANIAEMVVFLVRGQDIRHGTRLDRR
;
A
#
# COMPACT_ATOMS: atom_id res chain seq x y z
N GLY A 1 -1.52 1.19 -12.93
CA GLY A 1 -2.51 1.60 -13.96
C GLY A 1 -3.91 1.54 -13.38
N ASP A 2 -4.55 0.38 -13.42
CA ASP A 2 -5.92 0.15 -12.95
C ASP A 2 -6.15 0.57 -11.47
N ILE A 3 -5.22 0.24 -10.57
CA ILE A 3 -5.32 0.62 -9.16
C ILE A 3 -5.50 2.14 -8.96
N ALA A 4 -4.80 2.96 -9.75
CA ALA A 4 -4.91 4.41 -9.67
C ALA A 4 -6.28 4.92 -10.17
N VAL A 5 -6.85 4.25 -11.18
CA VAL A 5 -8.21 4.52 -11.67
C VAL A 5 -9.23 4.24 -10.57
N ASN A 6 -9.14 3.07 -9.92
CA ASN A 6 -10.04 2.70 -8.83
C ASN A 6 -9.97 3.68 -7.63
N ILE A 7 -8.78 4.17 -7.29
CA ILE A 7 -8.62 5.21 -6.27
C ILE A 7 -9.33 6.50 -6.69
N ALA A 8 -9.14 6.93 -7.94
CA ALA A 8 -9.74 8.15 -8.47
C ALA A 8 -11.27 8.06 -8.48
N GLU A 9 -11.85 6.92 -8.89
CA GLU A 9 -13.30 6.70 -8.87
C GLU A 9 -13.87 6.83 -7.46
N ARG A 10 -13.25 6.19 -6.46
CA ARG A 10 -13.70 6.30 -5.06
C ARG A 10 -13.53 7.71 -4.50
N ALA A 11 -12.47 8.43 -4.89
CA ALA A 11 -12.27 9.82 -4.50
C ALA A 11 -13.35 10.75 -5.08
N ILE A 12 -13.73 10.55 -6.34
CA ILE A 12 -14.83 11.30 -7.00
C ILE A 12 -16.16 11.02 -6.30
N GLU A 13 -16.41 9.78 -5.88
CA GLU A 13 -17.63 9.48 -5.11
C GLU A 13 -17.63 10.15 -3.73
N LEU A 14 -16.49 10.14 -3.03
CA LEU A 14 -16.36 10.72 -1.69
C LEU A 14 -16.51 12.23 -1.66
N ILE A 15 -16.08 12.95 -2.71
CA ILE A 15 -16.20 14.42 -2.76
C ILE A 15 -17.65 14.91 -2.83
N GLN A 16 -18.58 14.04 -3.22
CA GLN A 16 -20.03 14.34 -3.26
C GLN A 16 -20.69 14.15 -1.90
N GLU A 17 -19.98 13.62 -0.90
CA GLU A 17 -20.48 13.34 0.44
C GLU A 17 -19.82 14.24 1.49
N PRO A 18 -20.47 14.49 2.64
CA PRO A 18 -19.83 15.19 3.74
C PRO A 18 -18.59 14.44 4.25
N GLU A 19 -17.52 15.20 4.51
CA GLU A 19 -16.26 14.67 5.03
C GLU A 19 -16.51 13.82 6.29
N LEU A 20 -15.95 12.61 6.30
CA LEU A 20 -16.06 11.71 7.45
C LEU A 20 -15.09 12.11 8.56
N LYS A 21 -13.83 12.35 8.18
CA LYS A 21 -12.73 12.69 9.07
C LYS A 21 -11.62 13.39 8.29
N ARG A 22 -10.79 14.15 9.00
CA ARG A 22 -9.55 14.69 8.45
C ARG A 22 -8.60 13.54 8.08
N LEU A 23 -8.17 13.50 6.84
CA LEU A 23 -7.25 12.47 6.34
C LEU A 23 -5.81 12.79 6.78
N VAL A 24 -5.28 12.05 7.76
CA VAL A 24 -3.89 12.17 8.25
C VAL A 24 -3.04 11.00 7.76
N ASP A 25 -3.47 9.76 8.07
CA ASP A 25 -2.69 8.57 7.75
C ASP A 25 -2.77 8.15 6.28
N LEU A 26 -3.90 8.42 5.62
CA LEU A 26 -4.10 8.04 4.22
C LEU A 26 -3.13 8.75 3.25
N PRO A 27 -2.88 10.07 3.36
CA PRO A 27 -1.81 10.73 2.60
C PRO A 27 -0.42 10.17 2.89
N ILE A 28 -0.10 9.88 4.16
CA ILE A 28 1.19 9.28 4.56
C ILE A 28 1.37 7.92 3.89
N MET A 29 0.32 7.09 3.87
CA MET A 29 0.30 5.81 3.18
C MET A 29 0.49 5.97 1.67
N ALA A 30 -0.13 6.97 1.06
CA ALA A 30 0.04 7.25 -0.36
C ALA A 30 1.48 7.65 -0.70
N ASP A 31 2.13 8.46 0.13
CA ASP A 31 3.53 8.84 -0.06
C ASP A 31 4.47 7.64 0.11
N ALA A 32 4.20 6.78 1.11
CA ALA A 32 4.95 5.54 1.31
C ALA A 32 4.83 4.60 0.11
N ALA A 33 3.60 4.34 -0.37
CA ALA A 33 3.37 3.48 -1.53
C ALA A 33 4.04 4.02 -2.81
N GLN A 34 3.97 5.33 -3.05
CA GLN A 34 4.65 5.96 -4.19
C GLN A 34 6.18 5.84 -4.10
N LYS A 35 6.73 5.99 -2.89
CA LYS A 35 8.16 5.83 -2.65
C LYS A 35 8.63 4.41 -2.94
N ILE A 36 7.93 3.41 -2.43
CA ILE A 36 8.27 1.98 -2.63
C ILE A 36 8.15 1.62 -4.12
N LEU A 37 7.11 2.10 -4.81
CA LEU A 37 6.98 1.94 -6.25
C LEU A 37 8.19 2.53 -6.99
N LYS A 38 8.55 3.77 -6.68
CA LYS A 38 9.71 4.42 -7.31
C LYS A 38 11.01 3.65 -7.04
N GLU A 39 11.29 3.32 -5.78
CA GLU A 39 12.50 2.59 -5.40
C GLU A 39 12.56 1.19 -6.07
N SER A 40 11.42 0.50 -6.23
CA SER A 40 11.36 -0.79 -6.94
C SER A 40 11.71 -0.68 -8.43
N LEU A 41 11.25 0.38 -9.09
CA LEU A 41 11.55 0.65 -10.49
C LEU A 41 13.00 1.09 -10.68
N ASP A 42 13.51 1.93 -9.78
CA ASP A 42 14.91 2.35 -9.77
C ASP A 42 15.84 1.14 -9.56
N ALA A 43 15.48 0.21 -8.66
CA ALA A 43 16.19 -1.03 -8.45
C ALA A 43 16.21 -1.90 -9.71
N PHE A 44 15.06 -2.02 -10.38
CA PHE A 44 14.94 -2.80 -11.61
C PHE A 44 15.78 -2.24 -12.76
N VAL A 45 15.69 -0.93 -13.03
CA VAL A 45 16.43 -0.28 -14.11
C VAL A 45 17.94 -0.40 -13.92
N ASN A 46 18.42 -0.30 -12.68
CA ASN A 46 19.85 -0.32 -12.36
C ASN A 46 20.37 -1.73 -11.99
N SER A 47 19.51 -2.75 -11.97
CA SER A 47 19.86 -4.09 -11.44
C SER A 47 20.41 -4.03 -10.01
N ASP A 48 19.90 -3.11 -9.20
CA ASP A 48 20.38 -2.84 -7.84
C ASP A 48 19.65 -3.75 -6.84
N THR A 49 20.32 -4.82 -6.44
CA THR A 49 19.76 -5.79 -5.48
C THR A 49 19.68 -5.27 -4.06
N GLU A 50 20.51 -4.31 -3.66
CA GLU A 50 20.48 -3.75 -2.30
C GLU A 50 19.25 -2.85 -2.13
N LEU A 51 18.96 -2.02 -3.15
CA LEU A 51 17.73 -1.24 -3.18
C LEU A 51 16.49 -2.14 -3.24
N ALA A 52 16.54 -3.22 -4.01
CA ALA A 52 15.44 -4.19 -4.07
C ALA A 52 15.15 -4.84 -2.70
N GLU A 53 16.17 -5.29 -1.96
CA GLU A 53 15.99 -5.82 -0.60
C GLU A 53 15.38 -4.78 0.35
N LYS A 54 15.82 -3.53 0.24
CA LYS A 54 15.27 -2.43 1.03
C LYS A 54 13.79 -2.18 0.71
N VAL A 55 13.38 -2.26 -0.55
CA VAL A 55 11.98 -2.13 -0.98
C VAL A 55 11.14 -3.21 -0.31
N ILE A 56 11.58 -4.48 -0.37
CA ILE A 56 10.88 -5.62 0.24
C ILE A 56 10.70 -5.42 1.75
N LEU A 57 11.73 -4.93 2.45
CA LEU A 57 11.64 -4.66 3.90
C LEU A 57 10.69 -3.51 4.23
N ASN A 58 10.68 -2.45 3.40
CA ASN A 58 9.89 -1.25 3.63
C ASN A 58 8.40 -1.42 3.30
N ASP A 59 8.02 -2.46 2.54
CA ASP A 59 6.61 -2.71 2.19
C ASP A 59 5.72 -2.89 3.43
N ASN A 60 6.26 -3.46 4.52
CA ASN A 60 5.58 -3.58 5.80
C ASN A 60 5.04 -2.24 6.35
N ILE A 61 5.66 -1.10 5.98
CA ILE A 61 5.18 0.22 6.40
C ILE A 61 3.79 0.50 5.82
N VAL A 62 3.56 0.12 4.56
CA VAL A 62 2.28 0.32 3.88
C VAL A 62 1.22 -0.60 4.50
N ASP A 63 1.58 -1.86 4.79
CA ASP A 63 0.70 -2.80 5.49
C ASP A 63 0.28 -2.30 6.87
N HIS A 64 1.22 -1.80 7.66
CA HIS A 64 0.92 -1.26 8.98
C HIS A 64 -0.01 -0.05 8.92
N LEU A 65 0.22 0.87 7.97
CA LEU A 65 -0.64 2.03 7.76
C LEU A 65 -2.05 1.60 7.33
N TYR A 66 -2.16 0.61 6.43
CA TYR A 66 -3.45 0.03 6.04
C TYR A 66 -4.21 -0.49 7.26
N GLU A 67 -3.57 -1.30 8.10
CA GLU A 67 -4.20 -1.85 9.28
C GLU A 67 -4.66 -0.76 10.28
N GLN A 68 -3.85 0.28 10.47
CA GLN A 68 -4.19 1.41 11.33
C GLN A 68 -5.42 2.15 10.81
N ILE A 69 -5.44 2.49 9.52
CA ILE A 69 -6.57 3.16 8.86
C ILE A 69 -7.83 2.28 8.94
N PHE A 70 -7.69 0.98 8.72
CA PHE A 70 -8.81 0.04 8.80
C PHE A 70 -9.43 0.01 10.20
N ARG A 71 -8.62 -0.14 11.24
CA ARG A 71 -9.10 -0.15 12.64
C ARG A 71 -9.76 1.16 13.02
N GLU A 72 -9.20 2.28 12.61
CA GLU A 72 -9.77 3.59 12.87
C GLU A 72 -11.14 3.75 12.20
N LEU A 73 -11.25 3.39 10.91
CA LEU A 73 -12.50 3.49 10.17
C LEU A 73 -13.59 2.57 10.72
N LEU A 74 -13.22 1.42 11.28
CA LEU A 74 -14.16 0.57 12.02
C LEU A 74 -14.75 1.30 13.24
N THR A 75 -13.97 2.09 13.97
CA THR A 75 -14.49 2.88 15.09
C THR A 75 -15.56 3.87 14.62
N TYR A 76 -15.34 4.57 13.51
CA TYR A 76 -16.38 5.45 12.93
C TYR A 76 -17.66 4.69 12.57
N MET A 77 -17.54 3.49 11.99
CA MET A 77 -18.70 2.65 11.64
C MET A 77 -19.49 2.21 12.88
N LEU A 78 -18.80 1.92 13.99
CA LEU A 78 -19.41 1.52 15.25
C LEU A 78 -20.10 2.70 15.96
N GLU A 79 -19.54 3.91 15.86
CA GLU A 79 -20.10 5.12 16.47
C GLU A 79 -21.33 5.66 15.71
N ASP A 80 -21.29 5.65 14.37
CA ASP A 80 -22.40 6.10 13.53
C ASP A 80 -22.56 5.21 12.29
N PRO A 81 -23.63 4.38 12.20
CA PRO A 81 -23.90 3.55 11.03
C PRO A 81 -24.01 4.31 9.70
N ARG A 82 -24.33 5.62 9.73
CA ARG A 82 -24.37 6.47 8.53
C ARG A 82 -22.98 6.75 7.96
N SER A 83 -21.90 6.43 8.69
CA SER A 83 -20.53 6.54 8.20
C SER A 83 -20.09 5.35 7.35
N ILE A 84 -20.80 4.21 7.42
CA ILE A 84 -20.37 2.92 6.83
C ILE A 84 -19.99 3.06 5.36
N SER A 85 -20.83 3.72 4.55
CA SER A 85 -20.55 3.86 3.11
C SER A 85 -19.25 4.62 2.84
N ARG A 86 -19.04 5.75 3.51
CA ARG A 86 -17.83 6.58 3.38
C ARG A 86 -16.58 5.87 3.90
N ALA A 87 -16.70 5.23 5.06
CA ALA A 87 -15.62 4.47 5.67
C ALA A 87 -15.19 3.30 4.78
N ILE A 88 -16.13 2.57 4.16
CA ILE A 88 -15.82 1.50 3.20
C ILE A 88 -15.08 2.05 1.97
N LYS A 89 -15.50 3.20 1.42
CA LYS A 89 -14.81 3.83 0.28
C LYS A 89 -13.37 4.20 0.63
N LEU A 90 -13.14 4.76 1.82
CA LEU A 90 -11.78 5.05 2.33
C LEU A 90 -10.95 3.77 2.54
N ILE A 91 -11.55 2.70 3.08
CA ILE A 91 -10.89 1.39 3.19
C ILE A 91 -10.48 0.87 1.82
N PHE A 92 -11.33 1.02 0.80
CA PHE A 92 -10.96 0.60 -0.55
C PHE A 92 -9.78 1.39 -1.09
N ILE A 93 -9.75 2.72 -0.91
CA ILE A 93 -8.59 3.53 -1.31
C ILE A 93 -7.32 3.05 -0.58
N ALA A 94 -7.39 2.84 0.73
CA ALA A 94 -6.26 2.32 1.51
C ALA A 94 -5.82 0.93 0.99
N LYS A 95 -6.76 0.01 0.73
CA LYS A 95 -6.45 -1.32 0.19
C LYS A 95 -5.83 -1.24 -1.21
N HIS A 96 -6.23 -0.27 -2.03
CA HIS A 96 -5.62 -0.04 -3.32
C HIS A 96 -4.17 0.45 -3.18
N LEU A 97 -3.88 1.33 -2.22
CA LEU A 97 -2.50 1.74 -1.92
C LEU A 97 -1.64 0.57 -1.42
N GLU A 98 -2.18 -0.31 -0.58
CA GLU A 98 -1.48 -1.52 -0.14
C GLU A 98 -1.13 -2.44 -1.31
N ARG A 99 -2.05 -2.63 -2.27
CA ARG A 99 -1.75 -3.38 -3.50
C ARG A 99 -0.65 -2.76 -4.35
N VAL A 100 -0.49 -1.42 -4.33
CA VAL A 100 0.65 -0.78 -4.99
C VAL A 100 1.95 -1.18 -4.30
N GLY A 101 1.96 -1.20 -2.97
CA GLY A 101 3.09 -1.70 -2.17
C GLY A 101 3.47 -3.13 -2.53
N ASP A 102 2.51 -4.06 -2.42
CA ASP A 102 2.71 -5.48 -2.74
C ASP A 102 3.24 -5.68 -4.17
N HIS A 103 2.66 -5.01 -5.17
CA HIS A 103 3.18 -5.10 -6.55
C HIS A 103 4.60 -4.56 -6.70
N SER A 104 4.97 -3.54 -5.91
CA SER A 104 6.33 -2.99 -5.92
C SER A 104 7.32 -3.93 -5.24
N ALA A 105 6.93 -4.59 -4.15
CA ALA A 105 7.72 -5.64 -3.51
C ALA A 105 7.95 -6.82 -4.47
N ASN A 106 6.91 -7.27 -5.17
CA ASN A 106 7.03 -8.32 -6.20
C ASN A 106 8.03 -7.95 -7.32
N ILE A 107 8.06 -6.68 -7.76
CA ILE A 107 9.06 -6.20 -8.72
C ILE A 107 10.46 -6.32 -8.13
N ALA A 108 10.66 -5.88 -6.89
CA ALA A 108 11.96 -5.96 -6.22
C ALA A 108 12.44 -7.40 -6.01
N GLU A 109 11.57 -8.33 -5.63
CA GLU A 109 11.90 -9.75 -5.53
C GLU A 109 12.40 -10.31 -6.88
N MET A 110 11.76 -9.89 -7.98
CA MET A 110 12.18 -10.28 -9.32
C MET A 110 13.56 -9.72 -9.69
N VAL A 111 13.93 -8.51 -9.22
CA VAL A 111 15.28 -7.96 -9.40
C VAL A 111 16.32 -8.85 -8.73
N VAL A 112 16.08 -9.23 -7.46
CA VAL A 112 17.00 -10.11 -6.72
C VAL A 112 17.16 -11.44 -7.46
N PHE A 113 16.06 -12.03 -7.91
CA PHE A 113 16.08 -13.26 -8.68
C PHE A 113 16.86 -13.11 -10.00
N LEU A 114 16.62 -12.05 -10.77
CA LEU A 114 17.26 -11.82 -12.06
C LEU A 114 18.78 -11.66 -11.94
N VAL A 115 19.26 -10.97 -10.90
CA VAL A 115 20.69 -10.67 -10.73
C VAL A 115 21.44 -11.79 -10.03
N ARG A 116 20.86 -12.38 -8.98
CA ARG A 116 21.55 -13.39 -8.15
C ARG A 116 21.20 -14.83 -8.49
N GLY A 117 20.14 -15.07 -9.27
CA GLY A 117 19.60 -16.41 -9.52
C GLY A 117 18.99 -17.08 -8.28
N GLN A 118 18.76 -16.31 -7.21
CA GLN A 118 18.21 -16.79 -5.95
C GLN A 118 16.73 -16.47 -5.86
N ASP A 119 15.90 -17.48 -5.61
CA ASP A 119 14.47 -17.27 -5.40
C ASP A 119 14.21 -16.94 -3.93
N ILE A 120 13.98 -15.64 -3.67
CA ILE A 120 13.63 -15.14 -2.33
C ILE A 120 12.11 -14.99 -2.14
N ARG A 121 11.29 -15.23 -3.17
CA ARG A 121 9.82 -15.10 -3.13
C ARG A 121 9.17 -16.09 -2.16
N HIS A 122 9.85 -17.22 -1.92
CA HIS A 122 9.39 -18.31 -1.05
C HIS A 122 10.42 -18.75 -0.02
N GLY A 123 11.55 -18.03 0.08
CA GLY A 123 12.55 -18.27 1.10
C GLY A 123 12.02 -17.78 2.44
N THR A 124 11.20 -18.62 3.09
CA THR A 124 10.71 -18.50 4.47
C THR A 124 10.43 -17.06 4.86
N ARG A 125 9.15 -16.61 4.82
CA ARG A 125 8.61 -15.53 5.68
C ARG A 125 9.58 -15.34 6.83
N LEU A 126 10.48 -14.35 6.74
CA LEU A 126 11.50 -14.17 7.76
C LEU A 126 10.72 -14.08 9.05
N ASP A 127 11.02 -15.02 9.95
CA ASP A 127 10.23 -15.33 11.13
C ASP A 127 9.64 -14.04 11.71
N ARG A 128 8.30 -14.03 11.82
CA ARG A 128 7.62 -13.20 12.81
C ARG A 128 8.32 -13.47 14.15
N ARG A 129 9.24 -12.59 14.55
CA ARG A 129 9.77 -12.48 15.91
C ARG A 129 9.46 -11.10 16.42
#